data_AF-A0A9P5TDC1-F1
#
_entry.id   AF-A0A9P5TDC1-F1
#
_cell.length_a   1.000
_cell.length_b   1.000
_cell.length_c   1.000
_cell.angle_alpha   90.00
_cell.angle_beta   90.00
_cell.angle_gamma   90.00
#
_symmetry.space_group_name_H-M   'P 1'
#
loop_
_entity.id
_entity.type
_entity.pdbx_description
1 polymer ?
#
loop_
_entity_poly.entity_id
_entity_poly.type
_entity_poly.pdbx_seq_one_letter_code
_entity_poly.pdbx_strand_id
1 'polypeptide(L)'
;MHERNPYKIPPDFDSLAHAYPPLRPHITRTSDNGLPTVDFHDETAQRRLTQALLYRDFDIQLEIPSDRLCPPVPNRLNYVLWLLDIVSHTSSSEHLAQVHGIDIGTGASAIYPLIACRLSPNWHFVATDIDGVSLVSAQANIDRNGLSDHITLLRADPTGPIMVPLIQNTAASFDFSMCNPPFYASTEEATRTAAAKELLPSAVCTGADVEMITPGGEEAFVSKMVDESITHGQRCRWYTSMVGKQSSLTALVTLLRAHSITNYALTELVQGHTRRWALAWSFTDTRLPDDIARPSAPALRRLLPPRTTHLQPLRIAPPAGTIRHILSPLADEAVSISDAPGNKVCVVARQDTWSRSARRKARAALPDVDREKRMEGGAEEEEGTSQRQVLLVAHVWVEECMGDARESKGVQLVVQWKRGHDAQAFERFASHVGRKMREVTEAEVEA
;
A
#
# COMPACT_ATOMS: atom_id res chain seq x y z
N MET A 1 9.53 7.92 9.03
CA MET A 1 8.50 8.62 8.21
C MET A 1 8.72 8.32 6.74
N HIS A 2 7.65 8.43 5.95
CA HIS A 2 7.65 8.32 4.50
C HIS A 2 8.63 9.32 3.86
N GLU A 3 9.29 8.97 2.75
CA GLU A 3 10.32 9.81 2.13
C GLU A 3 9.82 11.20 1.74
N ARG A 4 8.64 11.26 1.14
CA ARG A 4 7.92 12.48 0.75
C ARG A 4 7.28 13.27 1.92
N ASN A 5 7.44 12.82 3.17
CA ASN A 5 6.87 13.52 4.32
C ASN A 5 7.78 14.71 4.72
N PRO A 6 7.32 15.97 4.62
CA PRO A 6 8.15 17.15 4.90
C PRO A 6 8.56 17.22 6.38
N TYR A 7 7.79 16.59 7.27
CA TYR A 7 8.02 16.58 8.71
C TYR A 7 9.13 15.60 9.15
N LYS A 8 9.83 14.97 8.20
CA LYS A 8 11.14 14.36 8.46
C LYS A 8 12.13 15.38 9.02
N ILE A 9 11.97 16.63 8.61
CA ILE A 9 12.63 17.79 9.21
C ILE A 9 11.60 18.42 10.17
N PRO A 10 11.93 18.60 11.47
CA PRO A 10 11.03 19.25 12.41
C PRO A 10 10.58 20.64 11.90
N PRO A 11 9.29 21.01 12.06
CA PRO A 11 8.81 22.33 11.66
C PRO A 11 9.54 23.44 12.40
N ASP A 12 9.85 24.52 11.69
CA ASP A 12 10.17 25.81 12.31
C ASP A 12 8.89 26.39 12.93
N PHE A 13 8.79 26.34 14.26
CA PHE A 13 7.61 26.78 15.00
C PHE A 13 7.42 28.30 14.99
N ASP A 14 8.49 29.09 14.91
CA ASP A 14 8.37 30.56 14.81
C ASP A 14 7.81 30.94 13.44
N SER A 15 8.35 30.36 12.37
CA SER A 15 7.83 30.53 11.01
C SER A 15 6.37 30.05 10.89
N LEU A 16 6.05 28.90 11.51
CA LEU A 16 4.69 28.37 11.55
C LEU A 16 3.72 29.30 12.29
N ALA A 17 4.12 29.84 13.44
CA ALA A 17 3.30 30.78 14.21
C ALA A 17 3.22 32.16 13.53
N HIS A 18 4.18 32.52 12.69
CA HIS A 18 4.07 33.69 11.83
C HIS A 18 2.98 33.49 10.78
N ALA A 19 2.99 32.35 10.08
CA ALA A 19 2.02 31.99 9.04
C ALA A 19 0.60 31.74 9.58
N TYR A 20 0.48 31.19 10.80
CA TYR A 20 -0.79 30.96 11.48
C TYR A 20 -0.78 31.64 12.87
N PRO A 21 -1.15 32.93 12.96
CA PRO A 21 -1.10 33.70 14.20
C PRO A 21 -1.79 33.08 15.42
N PRO A 22 -2.90 32.32 15.30
CA PRO A 22 -3.51 31.66 16.46
C PRO A 22 -2.61 30.63 17.18
N LEU A 23 -1.49 30.19 16.58
CA LEU A 23 -0.51 29.34 17.25
C LEU A 23 0.40 30.11 18.21
N ARG A 24 0.63 31.42 17.99
CA ARG A 24 1.60 32.23 18.75
C ARG A 24 1.47 32.13 20.27
N PRO A 25 0.27 32.17 20.87
CA PRO A 25 0.13 32.09 22.33
C PRO A 25 0.56 30.73 22.93
N HIS A 26 0.73 29.71 22.09
CA HIS A 26 1.06 28.35 22.49
C HIS A 26 2.52 27.98 22.19
N ILE A 27 3.31 28.92 21.64
CA ILE A 27 4.75 28.72 21.44
C ILE A 27 5.46 28.88 22.77
N THR A 28 6.16 27.82 23.17
CA THR A 28 7.06 27.77 24.32
C THR A 28 8.50 27.62 23.83
N ARG A 29 9.46 27.55 24.76
CA ARG A 29 10.86 27.28 24.43
C ARG A 29 11.33 26.05 25.19
N THR A 30 12.11 25.21 24.52
CA THR A 30 12.73 24.04 25.16
C THR A 30 13.69 24.47 26.26
N SER A 31 13.80 23.66 27.30
CA SER A 31 14.65 23.96 28.46
C SER A 31 16.15 23.76 28.20
N ASP A 32 16.50 22.97 27.19
CA ASP A 32 17.87 22.53 26.89
C ASP A 32 18.63 23.47 25.96
N ASN A 33 17.97 23.98 24.91
CA ASN A 33 18.58 24.81 23.87
C ASN A 33 17.78 26.08 23.54
N GLY A 34 16.65 26.32 24.21
CA GLY A 34 15.84 27.52 24.05
C GLY A 34 15.13 27.62 22.69
N LEU A 35 15.07 26.52 21.92
CA LEU A 35 14.42 26.49 20.63
C LEU A 35 12.89 26.59 20.79
N PRO A 36 12.19 27.32 19.89
CA PRO A 36 10.74 27.37 19.87
C PRO A 36 10.14 25.96 19.76
N THR A 37 9.11 25.69 20.56
CA THR A 37 8.35 24.42 20.58
C THR A 37 6.90 24.69 21.00
N VAL A 38 6.08 23.64 21.06
CA VAL A 38 4.78 23.67 21.75
C VAL A 38 4.80 22.72 22.95
N ASP A 39 3.91 22.93 23.90
CA ASP A 39 3.63 21.92 24.92
C ASP A 39 2.72 20.83 24.35
N PHE A 40 3.28 19.65 24.11
CA PHE A 40 2.52 18.49 23.62
C PHE A 40 1.59 17.88 24.69
N HIS A 41 1.64 18.34 25.94
CA HIS A 41 0.68 17.97 26.99
C HIS A 41 -0.50 18.95 27.10
N ASP A 42 -0.47 20.08 26.38
CA ASP A 42 -1.61 20.99 26.24
C ASP A 42 -2.42 20.63 24.99
N GLU A 43 -3.66 20.18 25.20
CA GLU A 43 -4.60 19.87 24.12
C GLU A 43 -4.84 21.06 23.19
N THR A 44 -4.95 22.27 23.74
CA THR A 44 -5.19 23.47 22.94
C THR A 44 -3.99 23.77 22.05
N ALA A 45 -2.78 23.67 22.60
CA ALA A 45 -1.54 23.82 21.84
C ALA A 45 -1.44 22.78 20.71
N GLN A 46 -1.76 21.51 20.98
CA GLN A 46 -1.76 20.46 19.94
C GLN A 46 -2.80 20.71 18.84
N ARG A 47 -4.00 21.16 19.19
CA ARG A 47 -5.04 21.54 18.22
C ARG A 47 -4.59 22.71 17.35
N ARG A 48 -4.01 23.75 17.96
CA ARG A 48 -3.45 24.89 17.21
C ARG A 48 -2.29 24.50 16.34
N LEU A 49 -1.41 23.59 16.80
CA LEU A 49 -0.34 23.06 15.97
C LEU A 49 -0.90 22.30 14.76
N THR A 50 -1.88 21.41 14.97
CA THR A 50 -2.53 20.65 13.89
C THR A 50 -3.14 21.58 12.85
N GLN A 51 -3.88 22.60 13.29
CA GLN A 51 -4.47 23.61 12.41
C GLN A 51 -3.39 24.39 11.64
N ALA A 52 -2.32 24.83 12.32
CA ALA A 52 -1.26 25.59 11.69
C ALA A 52 -0.54 24.79 10.59
N LEU A 53 -0.23 23.53 10.86
CA LEU A 53 0.40 22.62 9.89
C LEU A 53 -0.49 22.41 8.66
N LEU A 54 -1.78 22.14 8.87
CA LEU A 54 -2.75 21.97 7.79
C LEU A 54 -2.94 23.25 6.98
N TYR A 55 -3.03 24.39 7.65
CA TYR A 55 -3.21 25.69 7.01
C TYR A 55 -2.00 26.06 6.14
N ARG A 56 -0.79 26.02 6.70
CA ARG A 56 0.42 26.46 6.01
C ARG A 56 0.83 25.50 4.88
N ASP A 57 0.80 24.19 5.15
CA ASP A 57 1.45 23.21 4.29
C ASP A 57 0.49 22.53 3.30
N PHE A 58 -0.82 22.64 3.51
CA PHE A 58 -1.84 21.99 2.68
C PHE A 58 -3.00 22.91 2.27
N ASP A 59 -2.99 24.18 2.70
CA ASP A 59 -4.10 25.11 2.49
C ASP A 59 -5.43 24.54 3.04
N ILE A 60 -5.38 23.85 4.18
CA ILE A 60 -6.55 23.25 4.83
C ILE A 60 -6.91 24.05 6.09
N GLN A 61 -8.15 24.56 6.12
CA GLN A 61 -8.73 25.15 7.32
C GLN A 61 -9.53 24.10 8.08
N LEU A 62 -9.13 23.82 9.32
CA LEU A 62 -9.73 22.76 10.13
C LEU A 62 -10.32 23.29 11.43
N GLU A 63 -11.54 22.89 11.75
CA GLU A 63 -12.13 23.04 13.08
C GLU A 63 -12.62 21.67 13.58
N ILE A 64 -12.30 21.34 14.82
CA ILE A 64 -12.70 20.08 15.45
C ILE A 64 -13.31 20.41 16.82
N PRO A 65 -14.46 19.81 17.18
CA PRO A 65 -14.99 19.86 18.54
C PRO A 65 -13.95 19.48 19.60
N SER A 66 -14.01 20.10 20.78
CA SER A 66 -13.06 19.86 21.86
C SER A 66 -13.13 18.45 22.45
N ASP A 67 -14.23 17.73 22.24
CA ASP A 67 -14.49 16.37 22.73
C ASP A 67 -14.24 15.29 21.66
N ARG A 68 -13.52 15.61 20.58
CA ARG A 68 -13.16 14.68 19.50
C ARG A 68 -11.65 14.59 19.31
N LEU A 69 -11.19 13.49 18.74
CA LEU A 69 -9.76 13.25 18.52
C LEU A 69 -9.14 14.33 17.62
N CYS A 70 -8.09 15.01 18.10
CA CYS A 70 -7.26 15.87 17.26
C CYS A 70 -6.15 15.03 16.59
N PRO A 71 -6.15 14.86 15.25
CA PRO A 71 -5.22 13.96 14.60
C PRO A 71 -3.83 14.59 14.36
N PRO A 72 -2.72 13.95 14.76
CA PRO A 72 -1.38 14.46 14.48
C PRO A 72 -1.04 14.33 12.98
N VAL A 73 -0.94 15.47 12.29
CA VAL A 73 -0.74 15.57 10.83
C VAL A 73 0.38 14.68 10.29
N PRO A 74 1.60 14.64 10.88
CA PRO A 74 2.70 13.88 10.28
C PRO A 74 2.43 12.37 10.20
N ASN A 75 1.71 11.81 11.16
CA ASN A 75 1.37 10.39 11.14
C ASN A 75 0.29 10.09 10.10
N ARG A 76 -0.75 10.94 10.00
CA ARG A 76 -1.81 10.80 8.99
C ARG A 76 -1.25 10.90 7.58
N LEU A 77 -0.34 11.86 7.36
CA LEU A 77 0.31 12.06 6.08
C LEU A 77 1.16 10.85 5.65
N ASN A 78 1.84 10.15 6.57
CA ASN A 78 2.57 8.93 6.20
C ASN A 78 1.65 7.88 5.56
N TYR A 79 0.43 7.74 6.08
CA TYR A 79 -0.52 6.78 5.54
C TYR A 79 -1.07 7.22 4.18
N VAL A 80 -1.43 8.50 4.02
CA VAL A 80 -1.87 9.06 2.72
C VAL A 80 -0.79 8.91 1.65
N LEU A 81 0.47 9.22 1.98
CA LEU A 81 1.59 9.06 1.04
C LEU A 81 1.79 7.60 0.62
N TRP A 82 1.69 6.66 1.55
CA TRP A 82 1.78 5.24 1.22
C TRP A 82 0.64 4.79 0.29
N LEU A 83 -0.59 5.28 0.50
CA LEU A 83 -1.71 5.04 -0.41
C LEU A 83 -1.49 5.66 -1.79
N LEU A 84 -0.92 6.86 -1.88
CA LEU A 84 -0.52 7.47 -3.15
C LEU A 84 0.48 6.58 -3.92
N ASP A 85 1.41 5.93 -3.22
CA ASP A 85 2.33 4.98 -3.84
C ASP A 85 1.64 3.70 -4.31
N ILE A 86 0.72 3.15 -3.51
CA ILE A 86 -0.09 1.99 -3.91
C ILE A 86 -0.93 2.30 -5.16
N VAL A 87 -1.65 3.42 -5.16
CA VAL A 87 -2.52 3.82 -6.27
C VAL A 87 -1.70 4.09 -7.53
N SER A 88 -0.60 4.84 -7.44
CA SER A 88 0.26 5.15 -8.60
C SER A 88 0.87 3.91 -9.24
N HIS A 89 1.18 2.87 -8.46
CA HIS A 89 1.80 1.64 -8.98
C HIS A 89 0.82 0.62 -9.53
N THR A 90 -0.44 0.69 -9.11
CA THR A 90 -1.42 -0.35 -9.43
C THR A 90 -2.52 0.13 -10.35
N SER A 91 -2.65 1.43 -10.59
CA SER A 91 -3.69 2.00 -11.45
C SER A 91 -3.25 2.08 -12.91
N SER A 92 -4.20 1.89 -13.84
CA SER A 92 -3.99 2.21 -15.26
C SER A 92 -4.06 3.72 -15.46
N SER A 93 -3.67 4.21 -16.65
CA SER A 93 -3.85 5.62 -17.00
C SER A 93 -5.29 6.10 -16.89
N GLU A 94 -6.26 5.22 -17.19
CA GLU A 94 -7.70 5.52 -17.05
C GLU A 94 -8.10 5.66 -15.58
N HIS A 95 -7.68 4.75 -14.70
CA HIS A 95 -7.95 4.86 -13.26
C HIS A 95 -7.27 6.07 -12.63
N LEU A 96 -6.08 6.46 -13.11
CA LEU A 96 -5.41 7.67 -12.66
C LEU A 96 -6.12 8.95 -13.11
N ALA A 97 -7.08 8.90 -14.04
CA ALA A 97 -7.87 10.07 -14.40
C ALA A 97 -8.85 10.46 -13.28
N GLN A 98 -9.41 9.47 -12.58
CA GLN A 98 -10.29 9.69 -11.43
C GLN A 98 -10.18 8.52 -10.46
N VAL A 99 -9.67 8.80 -9.26
CA VAL A 99 -9.43 7.79 -8.22
C VAL A 99 -10.54 7.86 -7.18
N HIS A 100 -11.14 6.72 -6.85
CA HIS A 100 -12.24 6.63 -5.87
C HIS A 100 -11.79 5.88 -4.61
N GLY A 101 -11.74 6.58 -3.48
CA GLY A 101 -11.38 6.06 -2.17
C GLY A 101 -12.57 5.91 -1.23
N ILE A 102 -12.45 5.00 -0.26
CA ILE A 102 -13.34 4.93 0.90
C ILE A 102 -12.53 5.27 2.15
N ASP A 103 -13.00 6.23 2.96
CA ASP A 103 -12.45 6.47 4.30
C ASP A 103 -13.43 5.97 5.36
N ILE A 104 -13.01 5.01 6.18
CA ILE A 104 -13.84 4.34 7.17
C ILE A 104 -13.53 4.92 8.55
N GLY A 105 -14.51 5.57 9.16
CA GLY A 105 -14.34 6.29 10.43
C GLY A 105 -13.56 7.58 10.22
N THR A 106 -14.11 8.47 9.38
CA THR A 106 -13.43 9.72 8.98
C THR A 106 -13.25 10.71 10.14
N GLY A 107 -14.06 10.56 11.20
CA GLY A 107 -14.07 11.38 12.39
C GLY A 107 -14.48 12.83 12.10
N ALA A 108 -14.52 13.64 13.15
CA ALA A 108 -14.91 15.05 13.05
C ALA A 108 -14.00 15.90 12.14
N SER A 109 -12.78 15.41 11.86
CA SER A 109 -11.77 16.12 11.09
C SER A 109 -11.85 15.91 9.58
N ALA A 110 -12.35 14.76 9.10
CA ALA A 110 -12.18 14.31 7.72
C ALA A 110 -10.72 14.40 7.20
N ILE A 111 -9.73 14.27 8.08
CA ILE A 111 -8.34 14.63 7.77
C ILE A 111 -7.75 13.83 6.60
N TYR A 112 -8.12 12.56 6.45
CA TYR A 112 -7.60 11.71 5.39
C TYR A 112 -8.10 12.16 4.01
N PRO A 113 -9.43 12.26 3.76
CA PRO A 113 -9.97 12.84 2.53
C PRO A 113 -9.42 14.24 2.22
N LEU A 114 -9.35 15.13 3.21
CA LEU A 114 -8.89 16.51 3.00
C LEU A 114 -7.44 16.56 2.53
N ILE A 115 -6.51 15.90 3.23
CA ILE A 115 -5.09 15.87 2.83
C ILE A 115 -4.94 15.20 1.46
N ALA A 116 -5.62 14.07 1.25
CA ALA A 116 -5.51 13.32 0.00
C ALA A 116 -5.98 14.12 -1.22
N CYS A 117 -7.14 14.79 -1.13
CA CYS A 117 -7.66 15.63 -2.23
C CYS A 117 -6.77 16.85 -2.51
N ARG A 118 -6.12 17.43 -1.48
CA ARG A 118 -5.14 18.51 -1.68
C ARG A 118 -3.87 18.05 -2.37
N LEU A 119 -3.40 16.84 -2.10
CA LEU A 119 -2.23 16.26 -2.75
C LEU A 119 -2.56 15.68 -4.15
N SER A 120 -3.81 15.31 -4.39
CA SER A 120 -4.27 14.70 -5.64
C SER A 120 -5.69 15.15 -5.97
N PRO A 121 -5.84 16.24 -6.76
CA PRO A 121 -7.14 16.85 -7.07
C PRO A 121 -8.11 15.95 -7.83
N ASN A 122 -7.63 14.86 -8.43
CA ASN A 122 -8.44 13.86 -9.13
C ASN A 122 -8.98 12.75 -8.21
N TRP A 123 -8.74 12.84 -6.90
CA TRP A 123 -9.26 11.87 -5.93
C TRP A 123 -10.66 12.28 -5.46
N HIS A 124 -11.51 11.28 -5.31
CA HIS A 124 -12.85 11.39 -4.75
C HIS A 124 -13.00 10.38 -3.62
N PHE A 125 -13.77 10.74 -2.61
CA PHE A 125 -13.98 9.93 -1.42
C PHE A 125 -15.45 9.73 -1.11
N VAL A 126 -15.79 8.51 -0.70
CA VAL A 126 -16.94 8.27 0.19
C VAL A 126 -16.38 8.06 1.59
N ALA A 127 -16.65 8.99 2.49
CA ALA A 127 -16.17 8.98 3.86
C ALA A 127 -17.30 8.61 4.82
N THR A 128 -17.08 7.60 5.66
CA THR A 128 -18.09 7.05 6.55
C THR A 128 -17.79 7.34 8.01
N ASP A 129 -18.85 7.50 8.81
CA ASP A 129 -18.77 7.54 10.27
C ASP A 129 -20.09 7.08 10.90
N ILE A 130 -20.04 6.61 12.13
CA ILE A 130 -21.24 6.23 12.92
C ILE A 130 -21.77 7.39 13.75
N ASP A 131 -20.90 8.34 14.12
CA ASP A 131 -21.21 9.47 14.98
C ASP A 131 -21.75 10.66 14.18
N GLY A 132 -22.99 11.06 14.47
CA GLY A 132 -23.61 12.20 13.81
C GLY A 132 -22.92 13.53 14.10
N VAL A 133 -22.32 13.70 15.28
CA VAL A 133 -21.57 14.93 15.62
C VAL A 133 -20.30 15.03 14.80
N SER A 134 -19.54 13.94 14.70
CA SER A 134 -18.39 13.84 13.80
C SER A 134 -18.78 14.15 12.35
N LEU A 135 -19.89 13.61 11.83
CA LEU A 135 -20.33 13.88 10.45
C LEU A 135 -20.66 15.36 10.21
N VAL A 136 -21.32 16.03 11.15
CA VAL A 136 -21.64 17.47 11.03
C VAL A 136 -20.35 18.30 10.98
N SER A 137 -19.39 17.99 11.85
CA SER A 137 -18.07 18.66 11.86
C SER A 137 -17.27 18.38 10.59
N ALA A 138 -17.26 17.12 10.14
CA ALA A 138 -16.61 16.70 8.91
C ALA A 138 -17.18 17.44 7.70
N GLN A 139 -18.51 17.56 7.60
CA GLN A 139 -19.17 18.28 6.50
C GLN A 139 -18.75 19.75 6.50
N ALA A 140 -18.77 20.42 7.65
CA ALA A 140 -18.35 21.81 7.77
C ALA A 140 -16.88 22.01 7.36
N ASN A 141 -16.00 21.07 7.69
CA ASN A 141 -14.60 21.10 7.24
C ASN A 141 -14.48 20.88 5.73
N ILE A 142 -15.23 19.95 5.14
CA ILE A 142 -15.23 19.71 3.69
C ILE A 142 -15.71 20.96 2.94
N ASP A 143 -16.83 21.55 3.37
CA ASP A 143 -17.43 22.73 2.73
C ASP A 143 -16.51 23.94 2.81
N ARG A 144 -15.90 24.20 3.98
CA ARG A 144 -14.96 25.30 4.19
C ARG A 144 -13.75 25.23 3.26
N ASN A 145 -13.35 24.03 2.87
CA ASN A 145 -12.20 23.80 2.00
C ASN A 145 -12.61 23.64 0.52
N GLY A 146 -13.89 23.82 0.17
CA GLY A 146 -14.36 23.72 -1.21
C GLY A 146 -14.23 22.32 -1.82
N LEU A 147 -14.32 21.27 -1.00
CA LEU A 147 -14.09 19.87 -1.41
C LEU A 147 -15.37 19.03 -1.49
N SER A 148 -16.55 19.65 -1.45
CA SER A 148 -17.84 18.95 -1.44
C SER A 148 -18.11 18.16 -2.74
N ASP A 149 -17.52 18.56 -3.86
CA ASP A 149 -17.58 17.81 -5.14
C ASP A 149 -16.65 16.57 -5.14
N HIS A 150 -15.71 16.51 -4.20
CA HIS A 150 -14.73 15.44 -4.08
C HIS A 150 -15.05 14.48 -2.94
N ILE A 151 -15.70 14.93 -1.87
CA ILE A 151 -15.87 14.15 -0.65
C ILE A 151 -17.36 14.08 -0.30
N THR A 152 -17.93 12.89 -0.37
CA THR A 152 -19.30 12.60 0.07
C THR A 152 -19.28 11.90 1.42
N LEU A 153 -20.08 12.39 2.37
CA LEU A 153 -20.25 11.75 3.68
C LEU A 153 -21.41 10.75 3.67
N LEU A 154 -21.21 9.62 4.34
CA LEU A 154 -22.22 8.59 4.51
C LEU A 154 -22.26 8.11 5.97
N ARG A 155 -23.43 8.16 6.59
CA ARG A 155 -23.63 7.61 7.94
C ARG A 155 -23.69 6.08 7.92
N ALA A 156 -22.84 5.44 8.70
CA ALA A 156 -22.85 3.99 8.90
C ALA A 156 -23.69 3.58 10.11
N ASP A 157 -24.20 2.36 10.09
CA ASP A 157 -24.85 1.73 11.25
C ASP A 157 -23.77 1.03 12.10
N PRO A 158 -23.63 1.33 13.41
CA PRO A 158 -22.65 0.69 14.28
C PRO A 158 -22.80 -0.84 14.38
N THR A 159 -23.99 -1.38 14.10
CA THR A 159 -24.26 -2.83 14.07
C THR A 159 -24.20 -3.42 12.66
N GLY A 160 -24.14 -2.55 11.65
CA GLY A 160 -24.16 -2.90 10.25
C GLY A 160 -22.80 -3.30 9.67
N PRO A 161 -22.73 -3.47 8.35
CA PRO A 161 -21.47 -3.73 7.64
C PRO A 161 -20.55 -2.51 7.68
N ILE A 162 -19.24 -2.73 7.63
CA ILE A 162 -18.23 -1.66 7.60
C ILE A 162 -18.15 -1.05 6.19
N MET A 163 -18.16 -1.89 5.16
CA MET A 163 -18.00 -1.54 3.75
C MET A 163 -19.30 -1.05 3.11
N VAL A 164 -20.08 -0.21 3.81
CA VAL A 164 -21.38 0.31 3.36
C VAL A 164 -21.36 0.86 1.92
N PRO A 165 -20.34 1.65 1.49
CA PRO A 165 -20.32 2.18 0.12
C PRO A 165 -20.31 1.10 -0.98
N LEU A 166 -19.68 -0.05 -0.71
CA LEU A 166 -19.67 -1.18 -1.63
C LEU A 166 -21.02 -1.92 -1.66
N ILE A 167 -21.82 -1.82 -0.61
CA ILE A 167 -23.13 -2.47 -0.52
C ILE A 167 -24.21 -1.61 -1.17
N GLN A 168 -24.24 -0.32 -0.88
CA GLN A 168 -25.29 0.59 -1.36
C GLN A 168 -25.23 0.83 -2.87
N ASN A 169 -24.04 0.82 -3.45
CA ASN A 169 -23.86 0.97 -4.89
C ASN A 169 -23.14 -0.25 -5.45
N THR A 170 -23.89 -1.25 -5.90
CA THR A 170 -23.34 -2.51 -6.43
C THR A 170 -22.59 -2.34 -7.76
N ALA A 171 -22.83 -1.24 -8.48
CA ALA A 171 -22.15 -0.91 -9.72
C ALA A 171 -20.83 -0.13 -9.49
N ALA A 172 -20.66 0.50 -8.33
CA ALA A 172 -19.43 1.22 -8.02
C ALA A 172 -18.25 0.29 -7.73
N SER A 173 -17.10 0.70 -8.24
CA SER A 173 -15.78 0.15 -7.88
C SER A 173 -14.93 1.27 -7.27
N PHE A 174 -14.04 0.88 -6.36
CA PHE A 174 -13.12 1.78 -5.67
C PHE A 174 -11.68 1.34 -5.88
N ASP A 175 -10.76 2.30 -5.89
CA ASP A 175 -9.33 2.04 -6.00
C ASP A 175 -8.74 1.63 -4.66
N PHE A 176 -9.25 2.18 -3.57
CA PHE A 176 -8.83 1.78 -2.23
C PHE A 176 -9.89 2.03 -1.16
N SER A 177 -9.73 1.33 -0.03
CA SER A 177 -10.31 1.74 1.26
C SER A 177 -9.18 2.07 2.23
N MET A 178 -9.44 2.97 3.16
CA MET A 178 -8.55 3.31 4.26
C MET A 178 -9.31 3.39 5.58
N CYS A 179 -8.62 3.06 6.66
CA CYS A 179 -9.22 3.00 7.99
C CYS A 179 -8.17 3.28 9.06
N ASN A 180 -8.52 4.09 10.04
CA ASN A 180 -7.83 4.13 11.32
C ASN A 180 -8.78 3.59 12.39
N PRO A 181 -8.73 2.28 12.71
CA PRO A 181 -9.75 1.64 13.51
C PRO A 181 -9.69 2.11 14.98
N PRO A 182 -10.81 2.02 15.72
CA PRO A 182 -10.80 2.18 17.17
C PRO A 182 -9.82 1.19 17.82
N PHE A 183 -9.00 1.66 18.74
CA PHE A 183 -7.81 0.92 19.21
C PHE A 183 -8.08 -0.10 20.33
N TYR A 184 -9.10 0.14 21.16
CA TYR A 184 -9.29 -0.56 22.44
C TYR A 184 -10.53 -1.44 22.41
N ALA A 185 -10.46 -2.60 23.07
CA ALA A 185 -11.59 -3.52 23.22
C ALA A 185 -12.61 -3.02 24.25
N SER A 186 -12.15 -2.26 25.23
CA SER A 186 -12.97 -1.68 26.29
C SER A 186 -12.29 -0.47 26.94
N THR A 187 -13.06 0.30 27.72
CA THR A 187 -12.54 1.41 28.53
C THR A 187 -11.47 0.95 29.50
N GLU A 188 -11.62 -0.24 30.11
CA GLU A 188 -10.62 -0.80 31.04
C GLU A 188 -9.30 -1.12 30.35
N GLU A 189 -9.33 -1.57 29.08
CA GLU A 189 -8.11 -1.77 28.31
C GLU A 189 -7.42 -0.44 27.98
N ALA A 190 -8.20 0.59 27.63
CA ALA A 190 -7.68 1.94 27.39
C ALA A 190 -6.98 2.49 28.64
N THR A 191 -7.63 2.38 29.81
CA THR A 191 -7.07 2.80 31.11
C THR A 191 -5.83 1.99 31.49
N ARG A 192 -5.86 0.67 31.33
CA ARG A 192 -4.70 -0.20 31.65
C ARG A 192 -3.51 0.09 30.75
N THR A 193 -3.74 0.33 29.46
CA THR A 193 -2.67 0.69 28.51
C THR A 193 -2.08 2.06 28.81
N ALA A 194 -2.90 3.01 29.28
CA ALA A 194 -2.41 4.30 29.74
C ALA A 194 -1.57 4.17 31.02
N ALA A 195 -1.99 3.32 31.98
CA ALA A 195 -1.30 3.09 33.24
C ALA A 195 0.00 2.26 33.11
N ALA A 196 0.09 1.37 32.11
CA ALA A 196 1.27 0.53 31.88
C ALA A 196 2.43 1.25 31.18
N LYS A 197 2.26 2.50 30.75
CA LYS A 197 3.36 3.31 30.19
C LYS A 197 4.15 3.93 31.35
N GLU A 198 5.38 3.48 31.55
CA GLU A 198 6.30 4.04 32.55
C GLU A 198 6.67 5.52 32.28
N LEU A 199 6.51 5.98 31.03
CA LEU A 199 6.65 7.36 30.61
C LEU A 199 5.29 7.93 30.19
N LEU A 200 5.02 9.19 30.54
CA LEU A 200 3.86 9.90 30.00
C LEU A 200 3.87 9.83 28.47
N PRO A 201 2.71 9.61 27.82
CA PRO A 201 2.61 9.68 26.37
C PRO A 201 3.19 11.02 25.88
N SER A 202 3.92 11.00 24.77
CA SER A 202 4.50 12.22 24.19
C SER A 202 3.46 13.26 23.71
N ALA A 203 2.16 12.93 23.80
CA ALA A 203 1.03 13.77 23.44
C ALA A 203 -0.26 13.29 24.16
N VAL A 204 -1.14 14.21 24.53
CA VAL A 204 -2.49 13.92 25.05
C VAL A 204 -3.35 13.22 23.99
N CYS A 205 -4.13 12.21 24.39
CA CYS A 205 -5.14 11.59 23.54
C CYS A 205 -6.53 12.12 23.92
N THR A 206 -7.19 12.81 22.98
CA THR A 206 -8.46 13.54 23.21
C THR A 206 -9.65 12.85 22.54
N GLY A 207 -9.50 11.58 22.14
CA GLY A 207 -10.52 10.85 21.40
C GLY A 207 -11.71 10.46 22.28
N ALA A 208 -12.93 10.62 21.77
CA ALA A 208 -14.12 10.12 22.45
C ALA A 208 -14.13 8.59 22.48
N ASP A 209 -14.84 7.98 23.44
CA ASP A 209 -14.96 6.52 23.56
C ASP A 209 -15.43 5.88 22.25
N VAL A 210 -16.34 6.53 21.53
CA VAL A 210 -16.86 6.09 20.21
C VAL A 210 -15.79 6.05 19.10
N GLU A 211 -14.70 6.81 19.23
CA GLU A 211 -13.57 6.82 18.27
C GLU A 211 -12.44 5.88 18.70
N MET A 212 -12.43 5.46 19.97
CA MET A 212 -11.30 4.78 20.59
C MET A 212 -11.60 3.33 20.98
N ILE A 213 -12.87 2.97 21.17
CA ILE A 213 -13.29 1.67 21.69
C ILE A 213 -14.23 0.95 20.71
N THR A 214 -13.97 -0.33 20.47
CA THR A 214 -14.86 -1.25 19.74
C THR A 214 -14.73 -2.64 20.36
N PRO A 215 -15.80 -3.45 20.45
CA PRO A 215 -15.68 -4.83 20.95
C PRO A 215 -14.59 -5.62 20.22
N GLY A 216 -13.65 -6.20 20.96
CA GLY A 216 -12.49 -6.92 20.41
C GLY A 216 -11.36 -6.04 19.86
N GLY A 217 -11.49 -4.72 19.96
CA GLY A 217 -10.48 -3.73 19.58
C GLY A 217 -10.17 -3.70 18.09
N GLU A 218 -9.02 -3.12 17.75
CA GLU A 218 -8.59 -2.98 16.36
C GLU A 218 -8.48 -4.31 15.60
N GLU A 219 -8.14 -5.41 16.30
CA GLU A 219 -8.01 -6.73 15.67
C GLU A 219 -9.35 -7.25 15.16
N ALA A 220 -10.40 -7.20 15.99
CA ALA A 220 -11.73 -7.66 15.59
C ALA A 220 -12.33 -6.77 14.49
N PHE A 221 -12.12 -5.45 14.58
CA PHE A 221 -12.61 -4.51 13.58
C PHE A 221 -11.99 -4.76 12.20
N VAL A 222 -10.66 -4.89 12.14
CA VAL A 222 -9.97 -5.15 10.86
C VAL A 222 -10.19 -6.58 10.39
N SER A 223 -10.39 -7.56 11.28
CA SER A 223 -10.80 -8.91 10.89
C SER A 223 -12.16 -8.89 10.17
N LYS A 224 -13.14 -8.15 10.70
CA LYS A 224 -14.43 -7.94 10.02
C LYS A 224 -14.26 -7.26 8.65
N MET A 225 -13.35 -6.29 8.52
CA MET A 225 -13.03 -5.71 7.21
C MET A 225 -12.46 -6.76 6.24
N VAL A 226 -11.60 -7.67 6.71
CA VAL A 226 -11.07 -8.78 5.90
C VAL A 226 -12.22 -9.69 5.46
N ASP A 227 -13.10 -10.08 6.38
CA ASP A 227 -14.24 -10.96 6.07
C ASP A 227 -15.19 -10.34 5.03
N GLU A 228 -15.55 -9.06 5.19
CA GLU A 228 -16.38 -8.33 4.22
C GLU A 228 -15.67 -8.19 2.86
N SER A 229 -14.36 -7.95 2.86
CA SER A 229 -13.57 -7.80 1.63
C SER A 229 -13.57 -9.07 0.77
N ILE A 230 -13.68 -10.27 1.36
CA ILE A 230 -13.78 -11.53 0.62
C ILE A 230 -15.03 -11.55 -0.24
N THR A 231 -16.14 -11.01 0.27
CA THR A 231 -17.41 -10.94 -0.46
C THR A 231 -17.35 -9.89 -1.58
N HIS A 232 -16.70 -8.76 -1.34
CA HIS A 232 -16.59 -7.68 -2.32
C HIS A 232 -15.50 -7.91 -3.37
N GLY A 233 -14.48 -8.70 -3.06
CA GLY A 233 -13.40 -9.09 -3.96
C GLY A 233 -12.74 -7.89 -4.62
N GLN A 234 -12.69 -7.90 -5.96
CA GLN A 234 -12.02 -6.88 -6.76
C GLN A 234 -12.80 -5.56 -6.92
N ARG A 235 -13.98 -5.43 -6.32
CA ARG A 235 -14.75 -4.16 -6.35
C ARG A 235 -14.05 -3.04 -5.60
N CYS A 236 -13.17 -3.36 -4.66
CA CYS A 236 -12.16 -2.43 -4.18
C CYS A 236 -10.78 -3.02 -4.53
N ARG A 237 -9.93 -2.26 -5.24
CA ARG A 237 -8.63 -2.78 -5.67
C ARG A 237 -7.71 -3.06 -4.49
N TRP A 238 -7.66 -2.14 -3.51
CA TRP A 238 -6.85 -2.26 -2.31
C TRP A 238 -7.63 -1.93 -1.03
N TYR A 239 -7.83 -2.92 -0.19
CA TYR A 239 -8.34 -2.70 1.15
C TYR A 239 -7.16 -2.38 2.07
N THR A 240 -7.25 -1.33 2.88
CA THR A 240 -6.17 -0.96 3.79
C THR A 240 -6.69 -0.55 5.17
N SER A 241 -5.87 -0.78 6.20
CA SER A 241 -6.10 -0.29 7.56
C SER A 241 -4.78 0.01 8.26
N MET A 242 -4.76 1.09 9.05
CA MET A 242 -3.73 1.32 10.06
C MET A 242 -3.96 0.36 11.25
N VAL A 243 -2.87 0.02 11.95
CA VAL A 243 -2.84 -0.88 13.11
C VAL A 243 -1.93 -0.27 14.17
N GLY A 244 -2.45 -0.17 15.40
CA GLY A 244 -1.81 0.34 16.61
C GLY A 244 -0.81 -0.62 17.24
N LYS A 245 -1.10 -1.93 17.20
CA LYS A 245 -0.33 -2.98 17.89
C LYS A 245 0.30 -3.98 16.91
N GLN A 246 1.56 -4.34 17.13
CA GLN A 246 2.24 -5.37 16.33
C GLN A 246 1.60 -6.77 16.49
N SER A 247 1.02 -7.05 17.66
CA SER A 247 0.29 -8.30 17.91
C SER A 247 -0.94 -8.41 17.01
N SER A 248 -1.73 -7.33 16.90
CA SER A 248 -2.88 -7.27 16.00
C SER A 248 -2.46 -7.44 14.55
N LEU A 249 -1.35 -6.82 14.12
CA LEU A 249 -0.80 -7.04 12.78
C LEU A 249 -0.46 -8.52 12.52
N THR A 250 0.11 -9.20 13.52
CA THR A 250 0.46 -10.62 13.44
C THR A 250 -0.78 -11.50 13.27
N ALA A 251 -1.83 -11.23 14.04
CA ALA A 251 -3.11 -11.92 13.94
C ALA A 251 -3.75 -11.71 12.56
N LEU A 252 -3.80 -10.46 12.09
CA LEU A 252 -4.40 -10.10 10.80
C LEU A 252 -3.65 -10.72 9.61
N VAL A 253 -2.31 -10.75 9.62
CA VAL A 253 -1.54 -11.45 8.58
C VAL A 253 -1.80 -12.96 8.60
N THR A 254 -2.00 -13.54 9.80
CA THR A 254 -2.37 -14.95 9.93
C THR A 254 -3.75 -15.21 9.33
N LEU A 255 -4.71 -14.32 9.58
CA LEU A 255 -6.05 -14.38 9.00
C LEU A 255 -6.01 -14.29 7.47
N LEU A 256 -5.28 -13.31 6.91
CA LEU A 256 -5.12 -13.19 5.45
C LEU A 256 -4.58 -14.50 4.83
N ARG A 257 -3.57 -15.11 5.46
CA ARG A 257 -3.00 -16.39 5.00
C ARG A 257 -3.99 -17.54 5.11
N ALA A 258 -4.80 -17.59 6.17
CA ALA A 258 -5.85 -18.59 6.33
C ALA A 258 -6.91 -18.51 5.21
N HIS A 259 -7.23 -17.31 4.75
CA HIS A 259 -8.10 -17.07 3.59
C HIS A 259 -7.39 -17.13 2.24
N SER A 260 -6.13 -17.59 2.19
CA SER A 260 -5.32 -17.66 0.96
C SER A 260 -5.10 -16.30 0.26
N ILE A 261 -5.22 -15.19 1.00
CA ILE A 261 -4.95 -13.84 0.50
C ILE A 261 -3.43 -13.60 0.55
N THR A 262 -2.77 -13.85 -0.58
CA THR A 262 -1.31 -13.71 -0.71
C THR A 262 -0.86 -12.37 -1.28
N ASN A 263 -1.79 -11.55 -1.77
CA ASN A 263 -1.52 -10.20 -2.26
C ASN A 263 -1.77 -9.18 -1.15
N TYR A 264 -0.75 -8.94 -0.34
CA TYR A 264 -0.80 -7.97 0.75
C TYR A 264 0.52 -7.21 0.87
N ALA A 265 0.44 -6.09 1.58
CA ALA A 265 1.50 -5.11 1.73
C ALA A 265 1.54 -4.66 3.19
N LEU A 266 2.75 -4.42 3.71
CA LEU A 266 2.97 -3.93 5.07
C LEU A 266 3.77 -2.63 4.99
N THR A 267 3.62 -1.76 5.99
CA THR A 267 4.55 -0.64 6.19
C THR A 267 4.63 -0.24 7.67
N GLU A 268 5.69 0.47 8.05
CA GLU A 268 5.84 1.08 9.37
C GLU A 268 5.66 2.61 9.28
N LEU A 269 4.70 3.13 10.04
CA LEU A 269 4.42 4.56 10.15
C LEU A 269 5.06 5.09 11.43
N VAL A 270 6.34 5.48 11.34
CA VAL A 270 7.14 5.95 12.49
C VAL A 270 7.23 7.47 12.51
N GLN A 271 6.79 8.09 13.62
CA GLN A 271 6.96 9.50 13.95
C GLN A 271 7.41 9.63 15.41
N GLY A 272 8.61 10.21 15.64
CA GLY A 272 9.19 10.27 16.98
C GLY A 272 9.26 8.87 17.62
N HIS A 273 8.71 8.75 18.84
CA HIS A 273 8.59 7.48 19.56
C HIS A 273 7.33 6.68 19.20
N THR A 274 6.38 7.28 18.48
CA THR A 274 5.13 6.61 18.10
C THR A 274 5.34 5.78 16.85
N ARG A 275 5.20 4.46 17.01
CA ARG A 275 5.18 3.49 15.91
C ARG A 275 3.75 3.01 15.69
N ARG A 276 3.34 3.02 14.42
CA ARG A 276 2.13 2.37 13.92
C ARG A 276 2.51 1.51 12.72
N TRP A 277 1.63 0.61 12.33
CA TRP A 277 1.75 -0.19 11.13
C TRP A 277 0.57 0.08 10.21
N ALA A 278 0.71 -0.20 8.92
CA ALA A 278 -0.45 -0.32 8.04
C ALA A 278 -0.38 -1.62 7.26
N LEU A 279 -1.56 -2.20 7.04
CA LEU A 279 -1.79 -3.41 6.28
C LEU A 279 -2.63 -3.05 5.07
N ALA A 280 -2.23 -3.54 3.90
CA ALA A 280 -3.02 -3.47 2.67
C ALA A 280 -3.18 -4.87 2.09
N TRP A 281 -4.33 -5.18 1.50
CA TRP A 281 -4.56 -6.45 0.80
C TRP A 281 -5.44 -6.26 -0.43
N SER A 282 -5.30 -7.16 -1.40
CA SER A 282 -5.97 -7.10 -2.69
C SER A 282 -6.38 -8.47 -3.19
N PHE A 283 -7.49 -8.53 -3.94
CA PHE A 283 -7.92 -9.70 -4.69
C PHE A 283 -7.55 -9.61 -6.18
N THR A 284 -6.92 -8.52 -6.59
CA THR A 284 -6.45 -8.33 -7.96
C THR A 284 -5.17 -9.14 -8.21
N ASP A 285 -4.83 -9.34 -9.48
CA ASP A 285 -3.59 -9.99 -9.87
C ASP A 285 -2.38 -9.05 -9.85
N THR A 286 -2.59 -7.73 -9.69
CA THR A 286 -1.54 -6.72 -9.76
C THR A 286 -0.71 -6.70 -8.48
N ARG A 287 0.61 -6.75 -8.62
CA ARG A 287 1.55 -6.85 -7.51
C ARG A 287 2.25 -5.52 -7.24
N LEU A 288 2.28 -5.14 -5.97
CA LEU A 288 3.09 -4.03 -5.50
C LEU A 288 4.57 -4.44 -5.47
N PRO A 289 5.49 -3.53 -5.83
CA PRO A 289 6.91 -3.78 -5.72
C PRO A 289 7.36 -3.91 -4.25
N ASP A 290 8.50 -4.58 -4.04
CA ASP A 290 9.03 -4.90 -2.71
C ASP A 290 9.29 -3.64 -1.83
N ASP A 291 9.67 -2.51 -2.42
CA ASP A 291 9.93 -1.23 -1.74
C ASP A 291 8.66 -0.59 -1.14
N ILE A 292 7.49 -0.82 -1.75
CA ILE A 292 6.20 -0.36 -1.23
C ILE A 292 5.59 -1.38 -0.26
N ALA A 293 5.70 -2.67 -0.59
CA ALA A 293 4.98 -3.73 0.11
C ALA A 293 5.71 -4.36 1.29
N ARG A 294 7.04 -4.19 1.37
CA ARG A 294 7.88 -4.88 2.35
C ARG A 294 8.76 -3.87 3.11
N PRO A 295 8.38 -3.50 4.34
CA PRO A 295 9.18 -2.57 5.11
C PRO A 295 10.49 -3.22 5.56
N SER A 296 11.56 -2.42 5.60
CA SER A 296 12.86 -2.80 6.14
C SER A 296 12.83 -2.86 7.68
N ALA A 297 12.09 -3.82 8.22
CA ALA A 297 11.85 -3.97 9.66
C ALA A 297 12.13 -5.41 10.12
N PRO A 298 13.21 -5.67 10.89
CA PRO A 298 13.55 -7.02 11.35
C PRO A 298 12.42 -7.73 12.11
N ALA A 299 11.65 -6.96 12.90
CA ALA A 299 10.52 -7.47 13.69
C ALA A 299 9.39 -8.03 12.81
N LEU A 300 9.26 -7.58 11.56
CA LEU A 300 8.19 -7.98 10.65
C LEU A 300 8.62 -9.09 9.68
N ARG A 301 9.86 -9.59 9.74
CA ARG A 301 10.44 -10.52 8.76
C ARG A 301 9.59 -11.77 8.51
N ARG A 302 8.93 -12.31 9.54
CA ARG A 302 8.05 -13.49 9.44
C ARG A 302 6.65 -13.18 8.89
N LEU A 303 6.26 -11.90 8.91
CA LEU A 303 4.97 -11.41 8.46
C LEU A 303 4.99 -10.93 7.01
N LEU A 304 6.17 -10.69 6.43
CA LEU A 304 6.29 -10.14 5.08
C LEU A 304 5.54 -10.99 4.03
N PRO A 305 4.95 -10.36 3.00
CA PRO A 305 4.33 -11.05 1.86
C PRO A 305 5.35 -11.86 1.06
N PRO A 306 4.97 -12.57 -0.03
CA PRO A 306 5.92 -13.09 -1.01
C PRO A 306 6.77 -11.97 -1.64
N ARG A 307 7.97 -12.30 -2.14
CA ARG A 307 8.79 -11.32 -2.88
C ARG A 307 8.24 -11.15 -4.28
N THR A 308 8.27 -9.91 -4.74
CA THR A 308 7.88 -9.50 -6.08
C THR A 308 9.08 -9.04 -6.90
N THR A 309 10.24 -8.83 -6.27
CA THR A 309 11.47 -8.46 -6.97
C THR A 309 12.55 -9.51 -6.71
N HIS A 310 13.14 -10.02 -7.78
CA HIS A 310 14.34 -10.84 -7.75
C HIS A 310 15.51 -10.00 -8.25
N LEU A 311 16.53 -9.85 -7.39
CA LEU A 311 17.76 -9.13 -7.68
C LEU A 311 18.90 -10.14 -7.80
N GLN A 312 19.65 -10.06 -8.90
CA GLN A 312 20.81 -10.89 -9.12
C GLN A 312 22.02 -10.02 -9.50
N PRO A 313 23.02 -9.89 -8.60
CA PRO A 313 24.28 -9.22 -8.93
C PRO A 313 24.96 -9.86 -10.13
N LEU A 314 25.50 -9.03 -11.01
CA LEU A 314 26.26 -9.42 -12.19
C LEU A 314 27.72 -8.95 -12.02
N ARG A 315 28.67 -9.72 -12.56
CA ARG A 315 30.09 -9.37 -12.53
C ARG A 315 30.43 -8.26 -13.50
N ILE A 316 29.78 -8.27 -14.66
CA ILE A 316 29.95 -7.30 -15.74
C ILE A 316 28.57 -6.87 -16.25
N ALA A 317 28.52 -5.69 -16.87
CA ALA A 317 27.33 -5.26 -17.59
C ALA A 317 27.15 -6.12 -18.85
N PRO A 318 26.00 -6.77 -19.05
CA PRO A 318 25.76 -7.53 -20.27
C PRO A 318 25.59 -6.57 -21.47
N PRO A 319 25.90 -7.01 -22.71
CA PRO A 319 25.66 -6.26 -23.92
C PRO A 319 24.21 -5.83 -24.09
N ALA A 320 24.02 -4.78 -24.89
CA ALA A 320 22.70 -4.34 -25.28
C ALA A 320 21.94 -5.48 -26.00
N GLY A 321 20.67 -5.67 -25.65
CA GLY A 321 19.83 -6.71 -26.24
C GLY A 321 19.96 -8.10 -25.60
N THR A 322 20.91 -8.32 -24.68
CA THR A 322 21.10 -9.63 -24.02
C THR A 322 19.84 -10.16 -23.35
N ILE A 323 19.05 -9.30 -22.70
CA ILE A 323 17.76 -9.70 -22.10
C ILE A 323 16.81 -10.26 -23.17
N ARG A 324 16.70 -9.59 -24.32
CA ARG A 324 15.83 -10.06 -25.42
C ARG A 324 16.34 -11.38 -26.00
N HIS A 325 17.65 -11.53 -26.16
CA HIS A 325 18.26 -12.78 -26.61
C HIS A 325 17.99 -13.94 -25.64
N ILE A 326 18.05 -13.70 -24.33
CA ILE A 326 17.75 -14.72 -23.31
C ILE A 326 16.28 -15.13 -23.32
N LEU A 327 15.38 -14.16 -23.54
CA LEU A 327 13.94 -14.38 -23.47
C LEU A 327 13.34 -14.90 -24.78
N SER A 328 13.91 -14.58 -25.94
CA SER A 328 13.36 -14.97 -27.24
C SER A 328 13.09 -16.48 -27.43
N PRO A 329 13.89 -17.42 -26.87
CA PRO A 329 13.59 -18.84 -26.97
C PRO A 329 12.37 -19.29 -26.16
N LEU A 330 11.86 -18.43 -25.26
CA LEU A 330 10.62 -18.68 -24.53
C LEU A 330 9.39 -18.19 -25.29
N ALA A 331 9.55 -17.38 -26.34
CA ALA A 331 8.44 -16.81 -27.09
C ALA A 331 7.68 -17.90 -27.87
N ASP A 332 6.38 -17.99 -27.61
CA ASP A 332 5.45 -18.89 -28.29
C ASP A 332 4.01 -18.34 -28.16
N GLU A 333 3.00 -19.14 -28.49
CA GLU A 333 1.59 -18.74 -28.34
C GLU A 333 1.19 -18.45 -26.88
N ALA A 334 1.88 -19.05 -25.91
CA ALA A 334 1.60 -18.89 -24.48
C ALA A 334 2.41 -17.77 -23.83
N VAL A 335 3.53 -17.35 -24.42
CA VAL A 335 4.44 -16.33 -23.87
C VAL A 335 4.75 -15.25 -24.91
N SER A 336 4.34 -14.02 -24.60
CA SER A 336 4.64 -12.83 -25.40
C SER A 336 5.69 -11.95 -24.73
N ILE A 337 6.54 -11.33 -25.56
CA ILE A 337 7.67 -10.49 -25.13
C ILE A 337 7.59 -9.16 -25.86
N SER A 338 7.66 -8.05 -25.12
CA SER A 338 7.57 -6.68 -25.65
C SER A 338 8.47 -5.72 -24.89
N ASP A 339 8.69 -4.52 -25.41
CA ASP A 339 9.37 -3.46 -24.64
C ASP A 339 8.40 -2.85 -23.61
N ALA A 340 8.95 -2.44 -22.48
CA ALA A 340 8.29 -1.64 -21.46
C ALA A 340 9.09 -0.35 -21.18
N PRO A 341 8.44 0.69 -20.64
CA PRO A 341 9.09 1.96 -20.33
C PRO A 341 10.34 1.79 -19.45
N GLY A 342 11.36 2.62 -19.70
CA GLY A 342 12.60 2.65 -18.92
C GLY A 342 13.60 1.53 -19.27
N ASN A 343 13.72 1.17 -20.55
CA ASN A 343 14.62 0.11 -21.03
C ASN A 343 14.36 -1.26 -20.38
N LYS A 344 13.08 -1.57 -20.15
CA LYS A 344 12.63 -2.84 -19.56
C LYS A 344 12.07 -3.73 -20.65
N VAL A 345 12.17 -5.04 -20.45
CA VAL A 345 11.48 -6.03 -21.29
C VAL A 345 10.31 -6.60 -20.52
N CYS A 346 9.11 -6.51 -21.07
CA CYS A 346 7.89 -7.08 -20.52
C CYS A 346 7.68 -8.50 -21.06
N VAL A 347 7.40 -9.42 -20.15
CA VAL A 347 7.02 -10.80 -20.44
C VAL A 347 5.62 -11.04 -19.91
N VAL A 348 4.73 -11.48 -20.79
CA VAL A 348 3.37 -11.91 -20.44
C VAL A 348 3.23 -13.39 -20.79
N ALA A 349 3.08 -14.22 -19.76
CA ALA A 349 2.94 -15.66 -19.87
C ALA A 349 1.55 -16.12 -19.41
N ARG A 350 0.89 -16.96 -20.22
CA ARG A 350 -0.37 -17.64 -19.91
C ARG A 350 -0.16 -19.07 -19.43
N GLN A 351 1.02 -19.64 -19.69
CA GLN A 351 1.43 -20.96 -19.24
C GLN A 351 2.93 -20.95 -18.88
N ASP A 352 3.34 -21.90 -18.04
CA ASP A 352 4.76 -22.12 -17.72
C ASP A 352 5.43 -22.88 -18.85
N THR A 353 6.37 -22.24 -19.55
CA THR A 353 7.18 -22.84 -20.62
C THR A 353 8.66 -22.98 -20.25
N TRP A 354 9.07 -22.41 -19.11
CA TRP A 354 10.49 -22.29 -18.70
C TRP A 354 10.91 -23.37 -17.70
N SER A 355 9.97 -23.95 -16.94
CA SER A 355 10.30 -24.98 -15.95
C SER A 355 10.81 -26.28 -16.60
N ARG A 356 11.49 -27.11 -15.80
CA ARG A 356 11.97 -28.42 -16.28
C ARG A 356 10.80 -29.34 -16.64
N SER A 357 9.72 -29.28 -15.87
CA SER A 357 8.50 -30.08 -16.11
C SER A 357 7.83 -29.66 -17.42
N ALA A 358 7.64 -28.35 -17.62
CA ALA A 358 7.07 -27.79 -18.85
C ALA A 358 7.85 -28.22 -20.10
N ARG A 359 9.18 -28.04 -20.07
CA ARG A 359 10.06 -28.42 -21.19
C ARG A 359 10.05 -29.93 -21.47
N ARG A 360 9.91 -30.78 -20.45
CA ARG A 360 9.74 -32.23 -20.63
C ARG A 360 8.40 -32.56 -21.27
N LYS A 361 7.32 -31.92 -20.82
CA LYS A 361 5.97 -32.11 -21.38
C LYS A 361 5.91 -31.68 -22.84
N ALA A 362 6.49 -30.53 -23.18
CA ALA A 362 6.60 -30.06 -24.57
C ALA A 362 7.39 -31.04 -25.46
N ARG A 363 8.51 -31.59 -24.96
CA ARG A 363 9.28 -32.61 -25.68
C ARG A 363 8.53 -33.92 -25.87
N ALA A 364 7.71 -34.31 -24.91
CA ALA A 364 6.87 -35.51 -24.99
C ALA A 364 5.62 -35.31 -25.88
N ALA A 365 5.25 -34.05 -26.16
CA ALA A 365 4.14 -33.68 -27.04
C ALA A 365 4.57 -33.42 -28.49
N LEU A 366 5.89 -33.39 -28.77
CA LEU A 366 6.38 -33.42 -30.15
C LEU A 366 5.88 -34.72 -30.80
N PRO A 367 5.22 -34.65 -31.97
CA PRO A 367 4.80 -35.84 -32.68
C PRO A 367 6.04 -36.70 -32.97
N ASP A 368 6.00 -37.93 -32.49
CA ASP A 368 6.94 -38.96 -32.87
C ASP A 368 6.79 -39.16 -34.39
N VAL A 369 7.88 -39.04 -35.15
CA VAL A 369 7.86 -39.12 -36.63
C VAL A 369 7.32 -40.49 -37.09
N ASP A 370 7.23 -41.47 -36.18
CA ASP A 370 6.65 -42.81 -36.41
C ASP A 370 5.17 -42.97 -36.01
N ARG A 371 4.50 -41.94 -35.48
CA ARG A 371 3.09 -42.03 -35.01
C ARG A 371 2.02 -41.45 -35.92
N GLU A 372 2.37 -40.84 -37.05
CA GLU A 372 1.40 -40.21 -37.99
C GLU A 372 0.50 -41.19 -38.78
N LYS A 373 0.51 -42.49 -38.48
CA LYS A 373 -0.37 -43.48 -39.14
C LYS A 373 -1.51 -44.05 -38.30
N ARG A 374 -1.77 -43.54 -37.09
CA ARG A 374 -2.93 -43.97 -36.30
C ARG A 374 -3.55 -42.81 -35.53
N MET A 375 -4.49 -42.12 -36.17
CA MET A 375 -5.79 -41.70 -35.62
C MET A 375 -6.40 -40.66 -36.56
N GLU A 376 -7.16 -41.12 -37.55
CA GLU A 376 -8.26 -40.32 -38.11
C GLU A 376 -9.44 -40.49 -37.15
N GLY A 377 -9.85 -39.41 -36.50
CA GLY A 377 -10.95 -39.44 -35.54
C GLY A 377 -11.15 -38.13 -34.82
N GLY A 378 -11.84 -37.20 -35.50
CA GLY A 378 -12.65 -36.10 -34.97
C GLY A 378 -12.16 -35.35 -33.73
N ALA A 379 -11.65 -34.14 -33.94
CA ALA A 379 -11.67 -33.09 -32.93
C ALA A 379 -12.65 -32.00 -33.39
N GLU A 380 -13.77 -31.87 -32.68
CA GLU A 380 -14.64 -30.70 -32.77
C GLU A 380 -13.93 -29.52 -32.12
N GLU A 381 -13.74 -28.45 -32.89
CA GLU A 381 -13.21 -27.17 -32.41
C GLU A 381 -14.31 -26.44 -31.62
N GLU A 382 -14.19 -26.43 -30.30
CA GLU A 382 -14.89 -25.43 -29.48
C GLU A 382 -14.14 -24.09 -29.59
N GLU A 383 -14.58 -23.27 -30.55
CA GLU A 383 -14.31 -21.83 -30.58
C GLU A 383 -14.97 -21.15 -29.38
N GLY A 384 -14.30 -21.20 -28.23
CA GLY A 384 -14.55 -20.33 -27.10
C GLY A 384 -13.39 -19.36 -26.95
N THR A 385 -13.57 -18.09 -27.32
CA THR A 385 -12.68 -16.98 -26.93
C THR A 385 -12.73 -16.77 -25.42
N SER A 386 -12.16 -17.70 -24.67
CA SER A 386 -11.84 -17.54 -23.26
C SER A 386 -10.48 -16.86 -23.20
N GLN A 387 -10.46 -15.58 -22.81
CA GLN A 387 -9.22 -14.90 -22.46
C GLN A 387 -8.54 -15.69 -21.34
N ARG A 388 -7.62 -16.59 -21.70
CA ARG A 388 -6.85 -17.40 -20.74
C ARG A 388 -6.24 -16.46 -19.70
N GLN A 389 -6.58 -16.70 -18.42
CA GLN A 389 -6.07 -15.96 -17.28
C GLN A 389 -4.54 -15.90 -17.33
N VAL A 390 -3.98 -14.72 -17.10
CA VAL A 390 -2.53 -14.51 -17.14
C VAL A 390 -1.88 -15.23 -15.96
N LEU A 391 -0.89 -16.10 -16.24
CA LEU A 391 -0.12 -16.79 -15.22
C LEU A 391 0.89 -15.82 -14.57
N LEU A 392 1.60 -15.06 -15.41
CA LEU A 392 2.68 -14.17 -14.98
C LEU A 392 2.83 -13.00 -15.94
N VAL A 393 2.87 -11.78 -15.41
CA VAL A 393 3.49 -10.63 -16.07
C VAL A 393 4.73 -10.24 -15.28
N ALA A 394 5.88 -10.15 -15.96
CA ALA A 394 7.13 -9.75 -15.35
C ALA A 394 7.85 -8.69 -16.20
N HIS A 395 8.49 -7.74 -15.53
CA HIS A 395 9.43 -6.82 -16.16
C HIS A 395 10.86 -7.26 -15.84
N VAL A 396 11.73 -7.25 -16.85
CA VAL A 396 13.13 -7.65 -16.75
C VAL A 396 14.02 -6.51 -17.23
N TRP A 397 14.99 -6.09 -16.43
CA TRP A 397 15.97 -5.07 -16.82
C TRP A 397 17.30 -5.26 -16.09
N VAL A 398 18.29 -4.48 -16.48
CA VAL A 398 19.57 -4.37 -15.80
C VAL A 398 19.70 -2.94 -15.27
N GLU A 399 20.18 -2.78 -14.04
CA GLU A 399 20.42 -1.47 -13.45
C GLU A 399 21.82 -1.39 -12.81
N GLU A 400 22.37 -0.17 -12.79
CA GLU A 400 23.60 0.13 -12.05
C GLU A 400 23.29 0.26 -10.57
N CYS A 401 24.06 -0.44 -9.74
CA CYS A 401 24.05 -0.25 -8.29
C CYS A 401 24.94 0.94 -7.95
N MET A 402 24.36 1.95 -7.27
CA MET A 402 25.16 2.98 -6.61
C MET A 402 25.82 2.35 -5.38
N GLY A 403 27.12 2.05 -5.48
CA GLY A 403 27.92 1.72 -4.31
C GLY A 403 28.06 2.94 -3.40
N ASP A 404 28.21 2.71 -2.09
CA ASP A 404 28.76 3.76 -1.21
C ASP A 404 30.12 4.21 -1.78
N ALA A 405 30.53 5.44 -1.49
CA ALA A 405 31.68 6.16 -2.10
C ALA A 405 33.06 5.46 -2.05
N ARG A 406 33.14 4.20 -1.61
CA ARG A 406 34.32 3.33 -1.52
C ARG A 406 34.19 1.99 -2.27
N GLU A 407 33.04 1.64 -2.84
CA GLU A 407 32.85 0.42 -3.63
C GLU A 407 32.65 0.74 -5.12
N SER A 408 33.32 -0.03 -5.99
CA SER A 408 33.13 0.01 -7.44
C SER A 408 31.66 -0.16 -7.81
N LYS A 409 31.15 0.63 -8.77
CA LYS A 409 29.79 0.47 -9.33
C LYS A 409 29.51 -0.99 -9.71
N GLY A 410 28.52 -1.59 -9.05
CA GLY A 410 28.01 -2.92 -9.40
C GLY A 410 26.91 -2.83 -10.46
N VAL A 411 26.60 -3.96 -11.10
CA VAL A 411 25.45 -4.06 -12.00
C VAL A 411 24.60 -5.24 -11.56
N GLN A 412 23.28 -5.12 -11.63
CA GLN A 412 22.38 -6.22 -11.25
C GLN A 412 21.26 -6.43 -12.27
N LEU A 413 20.92 -7.70 -12.48
CA LEU A 413 19.69 -8.10 -13.16
C LEU A 413 18.52 -7.96 -12.18
N VAL A 414 17.45 -7.33 -12.65
CA VAL A 414 16.19 -7.20 -11.93
C VAL A 414 15.09 -7.91 -12.69
N VAL A 415 14.37 -8.79 -11.98
CA VAL A 415 13.15 -9.42 -12.48
C VAL A 415 12.02 -9.07 -11.50
N GLN A 416 11.05 -8.28 -11.95
CA GLN A 416 9.93 -7.80 -11.13
C GLN A 416 8.62 -8.45 -11.57
N TRP A 417 7.92 -9.06 -10.62
CA TRP A 417 6.58 -9.58 -10.75
C TRP A 417 5.57 -8.42 -10.79
N LYS A 418 4.89 -8.24 -11.92
CA LYS A 418 3.88 -7.19 -12.10
C LYS A 418 2.46 -7.70 -11.92
N ARG A 419 2.14 -8.87 -12.49
CA ARG A 419 0.81 -9.48 -12.38
C ARG A 419 0.87 -11.00 -12.25
N GLY A 420 -0.11 -11.59 -11.56
CA GLY A 420 -0.32 -13.03 -11.44
C GLY A 420 -0.54 -13.48 -9.99
N HIS A 421 -0.96 -14.73 -9.81
CA HIS A 421 -1.26 -15.30 -8.50
C HIS A 421 -0.23 -16.34 -8.01
N ASP A 422 0.56 -16.93 -8.91
CA ASP A 422 1.50 -18.01 -8.57
C ASP A 422 2.92 -17.49 -8.32
N ALA A 423 3.28 -17.33 -7.03
CA ALA A 423 4.61 -16.93 -6.61
C ALA A 423 5.69 -17.95 -7.01
N GLN A 424 5.37 -19.26 -7.04
CA GLN A 424 6.32 -20.29 -7.44
C GLN A 424 6.58 -20.24 -8.94
N ALA A 425 5.59 -19.89 -9.76
CA ALA A 425 5.80 -19.64 -11.18
C ALA A 425 6.77 -18.46 -11.39
N PHE A 426 6.57 -17.36 -10.66
CA PHE A 426 7.49 -16.22 -10.68
C PHE A 426 8.91 -16.58 -10.25
N GLU A 427 9.09 -17.29 -9.13
CA GLU A 427 10.41 -17.72 -8.65
C GLU A 427 11.15 -18.62 -9.65
N ARG A 428 10.42 -19.55 -10.28
CA ARG A 428 10.95 -20.40 -11.35
C ARG A 428 11.34 -19.58 -12.58
N PHE A 429 10.54 -18.58 -12.94
CA PHE A 429 10.83 -17.68 -14.06
C PHE A 429 12.08 -16.85 -13.81
N ALA A 430 12.13 -16.16 -12.66
CA ALA A 430 13.28 -15.35 -12.27
C ALA A 430 14.57 -16.19 -12.20
N SER A 431 14.50 -17.40 -11.62
CA SER A 431 15.64 -18.32 -11.57
C SER A 431 16.09 -18.78 -12.96
N HIS A 432 15.15 -18.98 -13.89
CA HIS A 432 15.46 -19.34 -15.27
C HIS A 432 16.24 -18.22 -15.97
N VAL A 433 15.70 -16.98 -15.92
CA VAL A 433 16.32 -15.80 -16.54
C VAL A 433 17.68 -15.52 -15.91
N GLY A 434 17.77 -15.55 -14.59
CA GLY A 434 19.01 -15.33 -13.86
C GLY A 434 20.12 -16.32 -14.21
N ARG A 435 19.79 -17.60 -14.37
CA ARG A 435 20.75 -18.62 -14.83
C ARG A 435 21.23 -18.35 -16.26
N LYS A 436 20.33 -18.00 -17.17
CA LYS A 436 20.69 -17.65 -18.55
C LYS A 436 21.54 -16.39 -18.63
N MET A 437 21.28 -15.40 -17.78
CA MET A 437 22.11 -14.20 -17.69
C MET A 437 23.54 -14.53 -17.24
N ARG A 438 23.70 -15.41 -16.24
CA ARG A 438 25.04 -15.86 -15.82
C ARG A 438 25.81 -16.53 -16.96
N GLU A 439 25.17 -17.47 -17.67
CA GLU A 439 25.77 -18.18 -18.80
C GLU A 439 26.34 -17.21 -19.86
N VAL A 440 25.63 -16.11 -20.15
CA VAL A 440 26.10 -15.08 -21.09
C VAL A 440 27.24 -14.26 -20.51
N THR A 441 27.07 -13.73 -19.29
CA THR A 441 28.10 -12.87 -18.67
C THR A 441 29.40 -13.63 -18.33
N GLU A 442 29.33 -14.94 -18.06
CA GLU A 442 30.52 -15.78 -17.81
C GLU A 442 31.30 -16.01 -19.12
N ALA A 443 30.60 -16.30 -20.22
CA ALA A 443 31.23 -16.45 -21.53
C ALA A 443 31.94 -15.16 -22.00
N GLU A 444 31.44 -13.99 -21.62
CA GLU A 444 32.06 -12.70 -21.92
C GLU A 444 33.25 -12.33 -21.02
N VAL A 445 33.31 -12.87 -19.80
CA VAL A 445 34.49 -12.71 -18.93
C VAL A 445 35.63 -13.62 -19.40
N GLU A 446 35.30 -14.76 -20.01
CA GLU A 446 36.28 -15.72 -20.55
C GLU A 446 36.80 -15.35 -21.95
N ALA A 447 36.06 -14.53 -22.70
CA ALA A 447 36.43 -14.00 -24.02
C ALA A 447 37.29 -12.74 -23.92
#